data_AF-A0A954PHN7-F1
#
_entry.id   AF-A0A954PHN7-F1
#
_cell.length_a   1.000
_cell.length_b   1.000
_cell.length_c   1.000
_cell.angle_alpha   90.00
_cell.angle_beta   90.00
_cell.angle_gamma   90.00
#
_symmetry.space_group_name_H-M   'P 1'
#
loop_
_entity.id
_entity.type
_entity.pdbx_description
1 polymer ?
#
loop_
_entity_poly.entity_id
_entity_poly.type
_entity_poly.pdbx_seq_one_letter_code
_entity_poly.pdbx_strand_id
1 'polypeptide(L)'
;MSHLLLYYQRPEPATWVFLSSFLLLGIYFVFHRFFSIRNLDIILLLLLAPGLMMVYEGRQLRLVEHEAVAIGDLAIQPAWHFGNQTASPTGGRFVATQNDFAGPNLPATDASGQSGYPTVPGDASSAGALEFYGFVALLIACSFLLLRMLLDPALVRRPLLVPNLSIGGLGFIGISLFMFLMANVITSNPREQRVRGPSLGPGYALLNMLPDLPTIPEEDAQAEGSAADLTGVSPGAGSGSPALHWIPNVARILAILSNLAIVLGIVGVGYWHFDNVQTGIGCAVMYLLLPYTAQMTGNLEHVMPAAILVLALLAYRQPLVAGVLLGLAAGLVYYPMFLLPLWISFYWHRGVARLTLGVCSSLTLLSGLLLLEGVDAFVMHIRRMYGFWLPRMEELEGVWGPNGIDPLFRLPVLVAFVLLSISFVFWPSRKNLGTLICGTAAVMVAAQFWHGNGGGLFMAWFLPFVMLTIFRPNLDDRIATMVVRGPAAARG
;
A
#
# COMPACT_ATOMS: atom_id res chain seq x y z
N MET A 1 -28.50 -14.56 -6.83
CA MET A 1 -27.53 -14.04 -5.84
C MET A 1 -26.81 -12.76 -6.28
N SER A 2 -27.02 -12.27 -7.50
CA SER A 2 -26.48 -11.00 -8.02
C SER A 2 -27.06 -9.73 -7.38
N HIS A 3 -28.29 -9.78 -6.85
CA HIS A 3 -28.95 -8.61 -6.26
C HIS A 3 -28.43 -8.18 -4.88
N LEU A 4 -27.78 -9.07 -4.13
CA LEU A 4 -27.23 -8.73 -2.80
C LEU A 4 -25.93 -7.90 -2.88
N LEU A 5 -25.12 -8.12 -3.92
CA LEU A 5 -23.90 -7.34 -4.16
C LEU A 5 -24.18 -5.98 -4.82
N LEU A 6 -25.37 -5.78 -5.41
CA LEU A 6 -25.76 -4.52 -6.06
C LEU A 6 -26.02 -3.37 -5.07
N TYR A 7 -26.38 -3.68 -3.82
CA TYR A 7 -26.60 -2.68 -2.76
C TYR A 7 -25.47 -2.67 -1.72
N TYR A 8 -24.38 -3.40 -1.98
CA TYR A 8 -23.26 -3.44 -1.06
C TYR A 8 -22.52 -2.10 -1.11
N GLN A 9 -22.66 -1.31 -0.04
CA GLN A 9 -21.80 -0.15 0.21
C GLN A 9 -20.59 -0.59 1.01
N ARG A 10 -19.40 -0.25 0.52
CA ARG A 10 -18.16 -0.47 1.26
C ARG A 10 -18.21 0.37 2.55
N PRO A 11 -17.60 -0.07 3.66
CA PRO A 11 -17.49 0.77 4.84
C PRO A 11 -16.54 1.93 4.59
N GLU A 12 -16.88 3.10 5.11
CA GLU A 12 -15.96 4.23 5.15
C GLU A 12 -14.70 3.88 5.97
N PRO A 13 -13.53 4.40 5.59
CA PRO A 13 -12.27 4.14 6.30
C PRO A 13 -12.32 4.48 7.78
N ALA A 14 -12.98 5.59 8.14
CA ALA A 14 -13.17 6.01 9.52
C ALA A 14 -13.94 4.95 10.33
N THR A 15 -15.07 4.46 9.80
CA THR A 15 -15.87 3.41 10.43
C THR A 15 -15.05 2.15 10.65
N TRP A 16 -14.28 1.73 9.65
CA TRP A 16 -13.43 0.56 9.76
C TRP A 16 -12.32 0.74 10.81
N VAL A 17 -11.70 1.92 10.89
CA VAL A 17 -10.67 2.24 11.91
C VAL A 17 -11.22 2.08 13.32
N PHE A 18 -12.41 2.59 13.61
CA PHE A 18 -13.01 2.44 14.93
C PHE A 18 -13.35 0.97 15.22
N LEU A 19 -14.03 0.29 14.29
CA LEU A 19 -14.45 -1.10 14.48
C LEU A 19 -13.24 -2.02 14.69
N SER A 20 -12.22 -1.89 13.84
CA SER A 20 -10.99 -2.68 13.95
C SER A 20 -10.23 -2.38 15.24
N SER A 21 -10.14 -1.10 15.66
CA SER A 21 -9.46 -0.72 16.91
C SER A 21 -10.13 -1.34 18.13
N PHE A 22 -11.47 -1.28 18.20
CA PHE A 22 -12.22 -1.91 19.29
C PHE A 22 -12.08 -3.43 19.28
N LEU A 23 -12.14 -4.08 18.11
CA LEU A 23 -11.94 -5.53 17.99
C LEU A 23 -10.51 -5.94 18.36
N LEU A 24 -9.50 -5.19 17.94
CA LEU A 24 -8.10 -5.44 18.29
C LEU A 24 -7.89 -5.34 19.81
N LEU A 25 -8.45 -4.31 20.45
CA LEU A 25 -8.41 -4.17 21.89
C LEU A 25 -9.16 -5.33 22.58
N GLY A 26 -10.38 -5.64 22.16
CA GLY A 26 -11.17 -6.73 22.75
C GLY A 26 -10.50 -8.11 22.65
N ILE A 27 -9.93 -8.42 21.48
CA ILE A 27 -9.35 -9.75 21.20
C ILE A 27 -7.95 -9.91 21.80
N TYR A 28 -7.13 -8.86 21.89
CA TYR A 28 -5.71 -9.01 22.23
C TYR A 28 -5.25 -8.29 23.50
N PHE A 29 -5.98 -7.25 23.93
CA PHE A 29 -5.57 -6.43 25.07
C PHE A 29 -5.76 -7.17 26.39
N VAL A 30 -4.81 -6.98 27.30
CA VAL A 30 -4.82 -7.58 28.63
C VAL A 30 -5.12 -6.50 29.67
N PHE A 31 -6.36 -6.44 30.16
CA PHE A 31 -6.84 -5.37 31.05
C PHE A 31 -6.26 -5.42 32.47
N HIS A 32 -6.03 -6.61 33.03
CA HIS A 32 -5.50 -6.74 34.40
C HIS A 32 -4.02 -6.30 34.51
N ARG A 33 -3.30 -6.21 33.38
CA ARG A 33 -1.89 -5.79 33.33
C ARG A 33 -1.69 -4.76 32.24
N PHE A 34 -2.14 -3.54 32.52
CA PHE A 34 -2.14 -2.44 31.57
C PHE A 34 -0.75 -2.16 30.98
N PHE A 35 0.27 -1.95 31.83
CA PHE A 35 1.65 -1.70 31.43
C PHE A 35 2.39 -3.01 31.15
N SER A 36 2.18 -3.58 29.97
CA SER A 36 2.91 -4.75 29.48
C SER A 36 3.48 -4.52 28.08
N ILE A 37 4.59 -5.18 27.76
CA ILE A 37 5.20 -5.14 26.41
C ILE A 37 4.19 -5.58 25.35
N ARG A 38 3.32 -6.55 25.66
CA ARG A 38 2.22 -6.98 24.79
C ARG A 38 1.24 -5.86 24.47
N ASN A 39 0.76 -5.16 25.49
CA ASN A 39 -0.19 -4.07 25.29
C ASN A 39 0.47 -2.89 24.57
N LEU A 40 1.76 -2.62 24.86
CA LEU A 40 2.55 -1.66 24.10
C LEU A 40 2.59 -2.03 22.61
N ASP A 41 2.86 -3.30 22.28
CA ASP A 41 2.90 -3.77 20.89
C ASP A 41 1.55 -3.55 20.18
N ILE A 42 0.41 -3.76 20.85
CA ILE A 42 -0.93 -3.46 20.30
C ILE A 42 -1.11 -1.95 20.09
N ILE A 43 -0.75 -1.13 21.07
CA ILE A 43 -0.85 0.33 20.98
C ILE A 43 0.01 0.87 19.83
N LEU A 44 1.22 0.33 19.65
CA LEU A 44 2.11 0.72 18.54
C LEU A 44 1.51 0.37 17.17
N LEU A 45 0.80 -0.75 17.05
CA LEU A 45 0.08 -1.09 15.82
C LEU A 45 -1.12 -0.16 15.58
N LEU A 46 -1.87 0.20 16.64
CA LEU A 46 -2.99 1.14 16.55
C LEU A 46 -2.55 2.57 16.25
N LEU A 47 -1.33 2.94 16.65
CA LEU A 47 -0.73 4.26 16.38
C LEU A 47 -0.54 4.53 14.87
N LEU A 48 -0.56 3.50 14.03
CA LEU A 48 -0.55 3.65 12.57
C LEU A 48 -1.88 4.22 12.03
N ALA A 49 -3.00 3.99 12.72
CA ALA A 49 -4.33 4.32 12.19
C ALA A 49 -4.61 5.82 12.03
N PRO A 50 -4.26 6.70 13.00
CA PRO A 50 -4.48 8.14 12.85
C PRO A 50 -3.71 8.74 11.67
N GLY A 51 -2.46 8.35 11.48
CA GLY A 51 -1.65 8.82 10.34
C GLY A 51 -2.22 8.36 9.01
N LEU A 52 -2.68 7.11 8.92
CA LEU A 52 -3.34 6.56 7.74
C LEU A 52 -4.62 7.36 7.39
N MET A 53 -5.44 7.70 8.39
CA MET A 53 -6.64 8.51 8.21
C MET A 53 -6.33 9.93 7.76
N MET A 54 -5.36 10.61 8.37
CA MET A 54 -4.98 11.97 7.97
C MET A 54 -4.48 12.02 6.51
N VAL A 55 -3.71 11.02 6.08
CA VAL A 55 -3.30 10.90 4.66
C VAL A 55 -4.52 10.67 3.77
N TYR A 56 -5.43 9.78 4.16
CA TYR A 56 -6.65 9.50 3.40
C TYR A 56 -7.51 10.76 3.22
N GLU A 57 -7.87 11.43 4.32
CA GLU A 57 -8.69 12.65 4.32
C GLU A 57 -8.01 13.78 3.54
N GLY A 58 -6.69 13.97 3.75
CA GLY A 58 -5.92 14.99 3.02
C GLY A 58 -5.93 14.75 1.51
N ARG A 59 -5.86 13.48 1.07
CA ARG A 59 -5.97 13.11 -0.35
C ARG A 59 -7.37 13.35 -0.91
N GLN A 60 -8.43 13.05 -0.15
CA GLN A 60 -9.80 13.31 -0.59
C GLN A 60 -10.07 14.80 -0.75
N LEU A 61 -9.68 15.62 0.24
CA LEU A 61 -9.84 17.07 0.17
C LEU A 61 -9.13 17.69 -1.05
N ARG A 62 -7.92 17.22 -1.39
CA ARG A 62 -7.22 17.66 -2.60
C ARG A 62 -7.97 17.30 -3.89
N LEU A 63 -8.59 16.12 -3.95
CA LEU A 63 -9.33 15.71 -5.14
C LEU A 63 -10.55 16.59 -5.38
N VAL A 64 -11.33 16.85 -4.34
CA VAL A 64 -12.50 17.75 -4.38
C VAL A 64 -12.08 19.16 -4.82
N GLU A 65 -10.93 19.63 -4.33
CA GLU A 65 -10.38 20.93 -4.75
C GLU A 65 -9.99 20.94 -6.23
N HIS A 66 -9.27 19.92 -6.71
CA HIS A 66 -8.90 19.82 -8.12
C HIS A 66 -10.13 19.78 -9.04
N GLU A 67 -11.19 19.09 -8.63
CA GLU A 67 -12.46 19.07 -9.37
C GLU A 67 -13.14 20.44 -9.36
N ALA A 68 -13.20 21.12 -8.21
CA ALA A 68 -13.78 22.45 -8.09
C ALA A 68 -13.04 23.49 -8.96
N VAL A 69 -11.71 23.44 -9.01
CA VAL A 69 -10.90 24.29 -9.88
C VAL A 69 -11.15 23.96 -11.36
N ALA A 70 -11.19 22.68 -11.73
CA ALA A 70 -11.46 22.26 -13.11
C ALA A 70 -12.84 22.72 -13.60
N ILE A 71 -13.87 22.62 -12.75
CA ILE A 71 -15.21 23.13 -13.05
C ILE A 71 -15.20 24.66 -13.18
N GLY A 72 -14.44 25.35 -12.33
CA GLY A 72 -14.24 26.80 -12.41
C GLY A 72 -13.59 27.24 -13.72
N ASP A 73 -12.53 26.54 -14.15
CA ASP A 73 -11.83 26.83 -15.42
C ASP A 73 -12.72 26.57 -16.64
N LEU A 74 -13.56 25.54 -16.60
CA LEU A 74 -14.55 25.27 -17.64
C LEU A 74 -15.65 26.35 -17.69
N ALA A 75 -16.06 26.88 -16.53
CA ALA A 75 -17.05 27.95 -16.46
C ALA A 75 -16.52 29.32 -16.94
N ILE A 76 -15.20 29.54 -16.91
CA ILE A 76 -14.54 30.78 -17.32
C ILE A 76 -14.16 30.78 -18.81
N GLN A 77 -14.25 29.66 -19.53
CA GLN A 77 -14.06 29.66 -20.99
C GLN A 77 -15.17 30.50 -21.67
N PRO A 78 -14.86 31.64 -22.30
CA PRO A 78 -15.86 32.40 -23.01
C PRO A 78 -16.25 31.60 -24.25
N ALA A 79 -17.55 31.37 -24.43
CA ALA A 79 -18.14 30.68 -25.58
C ALA A 79 -17.89 31.44 -26.90
N TRP A 80 -16.67 31.42 -27.40
CA TRP A 80 -16.31 31.92 -28.72
C TRP A 80 -15.73 30.76 -29.51
N HIS A 81 -16.58 29.95 -30.15
CA HIS A 81 -16.34 29.31 -31.45
C HIS A 81 -17.53 28.41 -31.84
N PHE A 82 -18.69 29.02 -32.11
CA PHE A 82 -19.70 28.38 -32.97
C PHE A 82 -20.03 29.31 -34.15
N GLY A 83 -19.39 29.01 -35.29
CA GLY A 83 -19.96 29.09 -36.63
C GLY A 83 -20.27 30.46 -37.22
N ASN A 84 -19.28 31.09 -37.85
CA ASN A 84 -19.55 31.88 -39.06
C ASN A 84 -19.91 30.89 -40.20
N GLN A 85 -21.20 30.59 -40.36
CA GLN A 85 -21.71 30.01 -41.60
C GLN A 85 -22.53 31.06 -42.34
N THR A 86 -22.03 31.39 -43.51
CA THR A 86 -22.62 32.22 -44.56
C THR A 86 -24.02 31.73 -44.94
N ALA A 87 -25.03 32.59 -44.79
CA ALA A 87 -26.30 32.46 -45.50
C ALA A 87 -26.70 33.83 -46.06
N SER A 88 -26.85 33.90 -47.38
CA SER A 88 -27.27 35.07 -48.16
C SER A 88 -28.69 35.55 -47.75
N PRO A 89 -28.99 36.86 -47.83
CA PRO A 89 -30.32 37.37 -47.51
C PRO A 89 -31.23 37.25 -48.74
N THR A 90 -32.22 36.37 -48.69
CA THR A 90 -33.40 36.46 -49.57
C THR A 90 -34.56 37.06 -48.79
N GLY A 91 -35.22 38.03 -49.42
CA GLY A 91 -36.15 38.98 -48.80
C GLY A 91 -37.28 38.38 -47.97
N GLY A 92 -37.55 39.04 -46.86
CA GLY A 92 -38.68 38.77 -45.98
C GLY A 92 -38.86 39.96 -45.04
N ARG A 93 -39.65 40.93 -45.49
CA ARG A 93 -39.93 42.22 -44.86
C ARG A 93 -40.71 42.01 -43.55
N PHE A 94 -40.09 42.25 -42.40
CA PHE A 94 -40.82 42.54 -41.16
C PHE A 94 -40.19 43.74 -40.46
N VAL A 95 -41.01 44.79 -40.35
CA VAL A 95 -40.74 46.06 -39.69
C VAL A 95 -40.88 45.84 -38.19
N ALA A 96 -39.80 46.02 -37.43
CA ALA A 96 -39.88 46.11 -35.98
C ALA A 96 -39.96 47.59 -35.60
N THR A 97 -41.18 48.04 -35.29
CA THR A 97 -41.44 49.30 -34.60
C THR A 97 -40.85 49.22 -33.19
N GLN A 98 -40.08 50.23 -32.88
CA GLN A 98 -39.55 50.57 -31.57
C GLN A 98 -40.69 50.87 -30.59
N ASN A 99 -40.55 50.37 -29.36
CA ASN A 99 -41.41 50.55 -28.17
C ASN A 99 -42.62 49.61 -28.06
N ASP A 100 -42.48 48.59 -27.19
CA ASP A 100 -43.39 48.30 -26.07
C ASP A 100 -43.30 46.82 -25.71
N PHE A 101 -42.39 46.46 -24.80
CA PHE A 101 -42.61 45.41 -23.81
C PHE A 101 -41.69 45.69 -22.61
N ALA A 102 -42.28 46.32 -21.60
CA ALA A 102 -41.70 46.41 -20.26
C ALA A 102 -41.54 44.99 -19.71
N GLY A 103 -40.31 44.49 -19.69
CA GLY A 103 -39.93 43.33 -18.88
C GLY A 103 -40.05 43.70 -17.39
N PRO A 104 -40.42 42.77 -16.50
CA PRO A 104 -40.48 43.05 -15.09
C PRO A 104 -39.08 43.46 -14.60
N ASN A 105 -39.02 44.58 -13.87
CA ASN A 105 -37.85 45.03 -13.14
C ASN A 105 -37.34 43.89 -12.26
N LEU A 106 -36.26 43.23 -12.68
CA LEU A 106 -35.44 42.43 -11.78
C LEU A 106 -34.75 43.43 -10.85
N PRO A 107 -34.93 43.33 -9.53
CA PRO A 107 -34.16 44.17 -8.61
C PRO A 107 -32.68 43.89 -8.85
N ALA A 108 -31.86 44.94 -8.80
CA ALA A 108 -30.42 44.81 -8.66
C ALA A 108 -30.15 44.03 -7.37
N THR A 109 -30.00 42.71 -7.47
CA THR A 109 -29.47 41.90 -6.39
C THR A 109 -27.98 42.16 -6.34
N ASP A 110 -27.58 42.83 -5.26
CA ASP A 110 -26.21 42.87 -4.78
C ASP A 110 -25.53 41.53 -5.03
N ALA A 111 -24.34 41.56 -5.62
CA ALA A 111 -23.50 40.39 -5.88
C ALA A 111 -22.91 39.83 -4.58
N SER A 112 -23.79 39.43 -3.65
CA SER A 112 -23.55 38.67 -2.43
C SER A 112 -24.48 37.46 -2.36
N GLY A 113 -24.80 36.89 -3.53
CA GLY A 113 -25.55 35.65 -3.66
C GLY A 113 -24.71 34.45 -3.24
N GLN A 114 -24.82 34.08 -1.97
CA GLN A 114 -24.48 32.76 -1.46
C GLN A 114 -25.17 31.68 -2.31
N SER A 115 -24.40 30.99 -3.15
CA SER A 115 -24.80 29.67 -3.65
C SER A 115 -24.90 28.73 -2.44
N GLY A 116 -26.08 28.15 -2.21
CA GLY A 116 -26.37 27.22 -1.11
C GLY A 116 -25.65 25.87 -1.17
N TYR A 117 -24.50 25.79 -1.84
CA TYR A 117 -23.52 24.74 -1.61
C TYR A 117 -22.66 25.17 -0.43
N PRO A 118 -22.39 24.31 0.57
CA PRO A 118 -21.34 24.60 1.53
C PRO A 118 -20.03 24.73 0.74
N THR A 119 -19.62 25.96 0.46
CA THR A 119 -18.25 26.26 0.09
C THR A 119 -17.44 25.96 1.35
N VAL A 120 -16.91 24.74 1.45
CA VAL A 120 -15.87 24.45 2.42
C VAL A 120 -14.71 25.36 2.02
N PRO A 121 -14.36 26.41 2.79
CA PRO A 121 -13.16 27.18 2.55
C PRO A 121 -12.02 26.33 3.11
N GLY A 122 -11.71 25.23 2.43
CA GLY A 122 -10.49 24.50 2.66
C GLY A 122 -9.44 25.20 1.81
N ASP A 123 -8.67 26.11 2.41
CA ASP A 123 -7.50 26.65 1.74
C ASP A 123 -6.67 25.47 1.21
N ALA A 124 -6.21 25.48 -0.04
CA ALA A 124 -5.35 24.44 -0.63
C ALA A 124 -4.21 23.99 0.29
N SER A 125 -3.72 24.94 1.09
CA SER A 125 -2.71 24.78 2.12
C SER A 125 -3.13 23.83 3.24
N SER A 126 -4.41 23.80 3.62
CA SER A 126 -4.98 22.98 4.69
C SER A 126 -5.06 21.50 4.33
N ALA A 127 -5.54 21.17 3.12
CA ALA A 127 -5.55 19.79 2.63
C ALA A 127 -4.12 19.25 2.47
N GLY A 128 -3.23 20.10 1.94
CA GLY A 128 -1.82 19.77 1.80
C GLY A 128 -1.11 19.51 3.13
N ALA A 129 -1.38 20.36 4.13
CA ALA A 129 -0.83 20.22 5.48
C ALA A 129 -1.35 18.97 6.19
N LEU A 130 -2.64 18.65 6.07
CA LEU A 130 -3.24 17.47 6.69
C LEU A 130 -2.59 16.18 6.19
N GLU A 131 -2.41 16.06 4.87
CA GLU A 131 -1.71 14.91 4.28
C GLU A 131 -0.26 14.82 4.80
N PHE A 132 0.48 15.94 4.82
CA PHE A 132 1.86 15.98 5.31
C PHE A 132 1.96 15.54 6.78
N TYR A 133 1.11 16.07 7.67
CA TYR A 133 1.08 15.67 9.08
C TYR A 133 0.70 14.20 9.25
N GLY A 134 -0.18 13.68 8.39
CA GLY A 134 -0.49 12.25 8.34
C GLY A 134 0.74 11.39 8.07
N PHE A 135 1.54 11.75 7.06
CA PHE A 135 2.80 11.06 6.77
C PHE A 135 3.82 11.16 7.91
N VAL A 136 3.95 12.34 8.53
CA VAL A 136 4.81 12.51 9.71
C VAL A 136 4.37 11.61 10.86
N ALA A 137 3.06 11.55 11.16
CA ALA A 137 2.51 10.67 12.18
C ALA A 137 2.78 9.19 11.89
N LEU A 138 2.66 8.77 10.62
CA LEU A 138 3.01 7.41 10.19
C LEU A 138 4.50 7.10 10.41
N LEU A 139 5.40 8.02 10.06
CA LEU A 139 6.84 7.83 10.27
C LEU A 139 7.21 7.82 11.75
N ILE A 140 6.52 8.59 12.59
CA ILE A 140 6.69 8.53 14.05
C ILE A 140 6.27 7.14 14.58
N ALA A 141 5.11 6.64 14.16
CA ALA A 141 4.67 5.30 14.53
C ALA A 141 5.64 4.21 14.03
N CYS A 142 6.12 4.32 12.79
CA CYS A 142 7.17 3.48 12.23
C CYS A 142 8.47 3.58 13.03
N SER A 143 8.83 4.74 13.58
CA SER A 143 10.04 4.93 14.38
C SER A 143 9.97 4.14 15.68
N PHE A 144 8.80 4.18 16.35
CA PHE A 144 8.59 3.37 17.55
C PHE A 144 8.57 1.88 17.25
N LEU A 145 7.96 1.46 16.14
CA LEU A 145 7.99 0.07 15.69
C LEU A 145 9.42 -0.38 15.34
N LEU A 146 10.19 0.45 14.63
CA LEU A 146 11.59 0.18 14.30
C LEU A 146 12.42 -0.02 15.56
N LEU A 147 12.33 0.93 16.50
CA LEU A 147 13.00 0.83 17.79
C LEU A 147 12.58 -0.46 18.52
N ARG A 148 11.30 -0.79 18.53
CA ARG A 148 10.78 -2.02 19.14
C ARG A 148 11.33 -3.28 18.48
N MET A 149 11.48 -3.31 17.15
CA MET A 149 12.08 -4.44 16.42
C MET A 149 13.59 -4.55 16.67
N LEU A 150 14.30 -3.44 16.85
CA LEU A 150 15.74 -3.42 17.15
C LEU A 150 16.03 -3.77 18.62
N LEU A 151 15.17 -3.37 19.55
CA LEU A 151 15.26 -3.78 20.95
C LEU A 151 14.83 -5.23 21.17
N ASP A 152 14.15 -5.82 20.18
CA ASP A 152 13.55 -7.13 20.31
C ASP A 152 14.59 -8.21 20.67
N PRO A 153 15.75 -8.37 20.01
CA PRO A 153 16.78 -9.35 20.42
C PRO A 153 17.32 -9.18 21.85
N ALA A 154 17.24 -7.99 22.44
CA ALA A 154 17.72 -7.73 23.80
C ALA A 154 16.73 -8.20 24.90
N LEU A 155 15.48 -8.52 24.55
CA LEU A 155 14.48 -8.98 25.52
C LEU A 155 14.72 -10.44 25.93
N VAL A 156 15.18 -10.62 27.18
CA VAL A 156 15.43 -11.93 27.82
C VAL A 156 14.13 -12.67 28.15
N ARG A 157 13.11 -11.96 28.64
CA ARG A 157 11.79 -12.53 28.98
C ARG A 157 10.73 -11.92 28.08
N ARG A 158 9.97 -12.77 27.41
CA ARG A 158 8.98 -12.36 26.42
C ARG A 158 7.60 -12.88 26.82
N PRO A 159 6.66 -11.98 27.15
CA PRO A 159 5.27 -12.39 27.36
C PRO A 159 4.64 -12.72 26.01
N LEU A 160 4.35 -14.01 25.78
CA LEU A 160 3.65 -14.49 24.59
C LEU A 160 2.29 -13.80 24.41
N LEU A 161 2.02 -13.29 23.21
CA LEU A 161 0.73 -12.68 22.90
C LEU A 161 -0.33 -13.74 22.56
N VAL A 162 -1.08 -14.16 23.58
CA VAL A 162 -2.20 -15.10 23.46
C VAL A 162 -3.49 -14.31 23.23
N PRO A 163 -4.26 -14.59 22.17
CA PRO A 163 -5.57 -13.98 21.94
C PRO A 163 -6.58 -14.40 23.03
N ASN A 164 -7.52 -13.51 23.35
CA ASN A 164 -8.59 -13.74 24.32
C ASN A 164 -9.71 -14.66 23.78
N LEU A 165 -9.70 -14.96 22.48
CA LEU A 165 -10.70 -15.77 21.80
C LEU A 165 -10.20 -17.20 21.53
N SER A 166 -11.14 -18.17 21.49
CA SER A 166 -10.85 -19.56 21.16
C SER A 166 -10.37 -19.71 19.71
N ILE A 167 -9.67 -20.81 19.40
CA ILE A 167 -9.20 -21.12 18.05
C ILE A 167 -10.36 -21.11 17.03
N GLY A 168 -11.51 -21.69 17.40
CA GLY A 168 -12.71 -21.71 16.55
C GLY A 168 -13.26 -20.30 16.28
N GLY A 169 -13.33 -19.45 17.31
CA GLY A 169 -13.77 -18.06 17.16
C GLY A 169 -12.81 -17.23 16.30
N LEU A 170 -11.49 -17.39 16.50
CA LEU A 170 -10.48 -16.73 15.67
C LEU A 170 -10.55 -17.21 14.21
N GLY A 171 -10.71 -18.51 13.99
CA GLY A 171 -10.85 -19.08 12.66
C GLY A 171 -12.08 -18.54 11.93
N PHE A 172 -13.23 -18.48 12.61
CA PHE A 172 -14.45 -17.92 12.04
C PHE A 172 -14.31 -16.43 11.68
N ILE A 173 -13.80 -15.62 12.61
CA ILE A 173 -13.56 -14.18 12.36
C ILE A 173 -12.55 -14.00 11.22
N GLY A 174 -11.45 -14.75 11.22
CA GLY A 174 -10.42 -14.67 10.19
C GLY A 174 -10.94 -15.00 8.79
N ILE A 175 -11.69 -16.10 8.64
CA ILE A 175 -12.29 -16.49 7.35
C ILE A 175 -13.32 -15.44 6.91
N SER A 176 -14.16 -14.97 7.84
CA SER A 176 -15.19 -13.96 7.54
C SER A 176 -14.57 -12.62 7.10
N LEU A 177 -13.53 -12.14 7.80
CA LEU A 177 -12.79 -10.93 7.43
C LEU A 177 -12.09 -11.10 6.09
N PHE A 178 -11.47 -12.25 5.84
CA PHE A 178 -10.83 -12.50 4.55
C PHE A 178 -11.83 -12.45 3.41
N MET A 179 -12.96 -13.17 3.52
CA MET A 179 -14.01 -13.12 2.49
C MET A 179 -14.56 -11.71 2.29
N PHE A 180 -14.76 -10.97 3.37
CA PHE A 180 -15.22 -9.58 3.34
C PHE A 180 -14.25 -8.67 2.59
N LEU A 181 -12.96 -8.70 2.94
CA LEU A 181 -11.94 -7.88 2.28
C LEU A 181 -11.74 -8.27 0.82
N MET A 182 -11.79 -9.56 0.50
CA MET A 182 -11.68 -10.02 -0.89
C MET A 182 -12.93 -9.66 -1.71
N ALA A 183 -14.12 -9.58 -1.10
CA ALA A 183 -15.30 -9.06 -1.76
C ALA A 183 -15.14 -7.58 -2.16
N ASN A 184 -14.45 -6.77 -1.34
CA ASN A 184 -14.11 -5.38 -1.70
C ASN A 184 -13.18 -5.32 -2.91
N VAL A 185 -12.19 -6.21 -2.97
CA VAL A 185 -11.30 -6.33 -4.14
C VAL A 185 -12.07 -6.76 -5.39
N ILE A 186 -12.99 -7.73 -5.28
CA ILE A 186 -13.78 -8.22 -6.43
C ILE A 186 -14.72 -7.14 -6.97
N THR A 187 -15.33 -6.35 -6.08
CA THR A 187 -16.28 -5.29 -6.43
C THR A 187 -15.63 -3.97 -6.82
N SER A 188 -14.29 -3.85 -6.73
CA SER A 188 -13.52 -2.65 -7.10
C SER A 188 -13.62 -2.33 -8.60
N ASN A 189 -13.71 -1.04 -8.94
CA ASN A 189 -13.75 -0.55 -10.32
C ASN A 189 -12.37 0.04 -10.71
N PRO A 190 -11.68 -0.49 -11.74
CA PRO A 190 -10.37 -0.01 -12.16
C PRO A 190 -10.42 1.32 -12.95
N ARG A 191 -11.60 1.92 -13.12
CA ARG A 191 -11.78 3.12 -13.95
C ARG A 191 -11.12 4.37 -13.33
N GLU A 192 -11.02 4.44 -12.01
CA GLU A 192 -10.44 5.59 -11.30
C GLU A 192 -8.94 5.78 -11.57
N GLN A 193 -8.18 4.72 -11.83
CA GLN A 193 -6.76 4.84 -12.17
C GLN A 193 -6.54 5.50 -13.54
N ARG A 194 -7.55 5.47 -14.44
CA ARG A 194 -7.50 6.20 -15.72
C ARG A 194 -7.61 7.70 -15.52
N VAL A 195 -8.29 8.15 -14.47
CA VAL A 195 -8.43 9.58 -14.10
C VAL A 195 -7.19 10.06 -13.34
N ARG A 196 -6.60 9.21 -12.49
CA ARG A 196 -5.41 9.56 -11.67
C ARG A 196 -4.06 9.34 -12.37
N GLY A 197 -4.02 8.66 -13.51
CA GLY A 197 -2.77 8.26 -14.18
C GLY A 197 -2.08 7.06 -13.50
N PRO A 198 -1.06 6.46 -14.15
CA PRO A 198 -0.32 5.35 -13.57
C PRO A 198 0.42 5.81 -12.30
N SER A 199 0.19 5.12 -11.18
CA SER A 199 0.98 5.28 -9.96
C SER A 199 2.44 4.92 -10.28
N LEU A 200 3.36 5.85 -10.02
CA LEU A 200 4.78 5.60 -10.18
C LEU A 200 5.30 4.82 -8.96
N GLY A 201 4.89 3.57 -8.86
CA GLY A 201 5.33 2.62 -7.85
C GLY A 201 6.84 2.36 -7.89
N PRO A 202 7.45 1.92 -6.78
CA PRO A 202 8.88 1.60 -6.70
C PRO A 202 9.22 0.27 -7.39
N GLY A 203 8.24 -0.30 -8.10
CA GLY A 203 8.21 -1.67 -8.55
C GLY A 203 8.71 -1.89 -9.97
N TYR A 204 8.82 -3.16 -10.27
CA TYR A 204 9.08 -3.71 -11.59
C TYR A 204 8.02 -3.26 -12.58
N ALA A 205 8.43 -2.97 -13.82
CA ALA A 205 7.57 -2.30 -14.81
C ALA A 205 6.24 -3.02 -15.08
N LEU A 206 6.23 -4.36 -15.12
CA LEU A 206 5.00 -5.13 -15.31
C LEU A 206 4.01 -4.96 -14.16
N LEU A 207 4.47 -4.65 -12.95
CA LEU A 207 3.60 -4.41 -11.81
C LEU A 207 2.89 -3.06 -11.95
N ASN A 208 3.62 -2.02 -12.37
CA ASN A 208 3.07 -0.70 -12.61
C ASN A 208 2.14 -0.66 -13.85
N MET A 209 2.14 -1.71 -14.68
CA MET A 209 1.18 -1.89 -15.78
C MET A 209 -0.17 -2.44 -15.30
N LEU A 210 -0.23 -3.06 -14.12
CA LEU A 210 -1.46 -3.61 -13.56
C LEU A 210 -2.24 -2.53 -12.82
N PRO A 211 -3.58 -2.55 -12.88
CA PRO A 211 -4.36 -1.50 -12.27
C PRO A 211 -4.47 -1.64 -10.75
N ASP A 212 -4.39 -0.49 -10.07
CA ASP A 212 -4.71 -0.40 -8.65
C ASP A 212 -6.22 -0.56 -8.44
N LEU A 213 -6.58 -1.32 -7.41
CA LEU A 213 -7.97 -1.70 -7.11
C LEU A 213 -8.43 -0.99 -5.82
N PRO A 214 -9.17 0.14 -5.91
CA PRO A 214 -9.63 0.87 -4.74
C PRO A 214 -10.63 0.02 -3.95
N THR A 215 -10.39 -0.13 -2.65
CA THR A 215 -11.26 -0.90 -1.73
C THR A 215 -12.07 -0.03 -0.77
N ILE A 216 -12.03 1.29 -0.97
CA ILE A 216 -12.70 2.31 -0.17
C ILE A 216 -13.98 2.77 -0.92
N PRO A 217 -15.02 3.35 -0.25
CA PRO A 217 -16.22 3.87 -0.92
C PRO A 217 -15.92 5.02 -1.88
N GLU A 218 -16.77 5.15 -2.91
CA GLU A 218 -16.77 6.22 -3.91
C GLU A 218 -17.75 7.31 -3.41
N GLU A 219 -17.28 8.51 -3.04
CA GLU A 219 -18.19 9.61 -2.66
C GLU A 219 -18.63 10.47 -3.87
N ASP A 220 -17.85 10.53 -4.97
CA ASP A 220 -18.14 11.50 -6.06
C ASP A 220 -18.38 10.92 -7.47
N ALA A 221 -18.34 9.59 -7.66
CA ALA A 221 -18.55 8.99 -8.99
C ALA A 221 -19.99 9.16 -9.56
N GLN A 222 -20.96 9.61 -8.74
CA GLN A 222 -22.31 9.94 -9.20
C GLN A 222 -22.42 11.37 -9.78
N ALA A 223 -21.50 12.28 -9.45
CA ALA A 223 -21.47 13.64 -10.00
C ALA A 223 -20.88 13.67 -11.42
N GLU A 224 -19.82 12.89 -11.68
CA GLU A 224 -19.16 12.83 -12.99
C GLU A 224 -20.06 12.22 -14.09
N GLY A 225 -20.89 11.23 -13.74
CA GLY A 225 -21.86 10.65 -14.68
C GLY A 225 -22.94 11.64 -15.12
N SER A 226 -23.28 12.60 -14.27
CA SER A 226 -24.33 13.58 -14.55
C SER A 226 -23.79 14.81 -15.30
N ALA A 227 -22.54 15.21 -15.04
CA ALA A 227 -21.90 16.34 -15.73
C ALA A 227 -21.41 15.99 -17.15
N ALA A 228 -20.96 14.75 -17.37
CA ALA A 228 -20.55 14.26 -18.70
C ALA A 228 -21.74 14.11 -19.66
N ASP A 229 -22.92 13.71 -19.16
CA ASP A 229 -24.15 13.62 -19.96
C ASP A 229 -24.75 14.99 -20.32
N LEU A 230 -24.42 16.04 -19.55
CA LEU A 230 -24.95 17.40 -19.78
C LEU A 230 -24.10 18.25 -20.72
N THR A 231 -22.80 17.94 -20.89
CA THR A 231 -21.88 18.75 -21.69
C THR A 231 -21.58 18.18 -23.07
N GLY A 232 -21.92 16.92 -23.38
CA GLY A 232 -21.68 16.30 -24.68
C GLY A 232 -20.19 16.23 -25.10
N VAL A 233 -19.29 16.69 -24.23
CA VAL A 233 -17.85 16.69 -24.40
C VAL A 233 -17.32 15.54 -23.57
N SER A 234 -17.21 14.38 -24.20
CA SER A 234 -16.32 13.34 -23.67
C SER A 234 -14.90 13.93 -23.60
N PRO A 235 -14.25 14.00 -22.43
CA PRO A 235 -12.87 14.42 -22.37
C PRO A 235 -12.02 13.41 -23.14
N GLY A 236 -11.48 13.84 -24.28
CA GLY A 236 -10.42 13.15 -24.99
C GLY A 236 -10.71 11.71 -25.41
N ALA A 237 -11.47 11.56 -26.51
CA ALA A 237 -11.29 10.43 -27.41
C ALA A 237 -9.91 10.53 -28.13
N GLY A 238 -8.83 10.48 -27.36
CA GLY A 238 -7.45 10.45 -27.83
C GLY A 238 -6.89 9.05 -27.65
N SER A 239 -6.74 8.32 -28.75
CA SER A 239 -6.05 7.02 -28.85
C SER A 239 -6.47 5.99 -27.79
N GLY A 240 -7.65 5.41 -28.00
CA GLY A 240 -8.00 4.14 -27.38
C GLY A 240 -7.01 3.05 -27.82
N SER A 241 -5.90 2.91 -27.11
CA SER A 241 -5.27 1.60 -26.98
C SER A 241 -6.38 0.67 -26.47
N PRO A 242 -6.63 -0.49 -27.10
CA PRO A 242 -7.63 -1.43 -26.60
C PRO A 242 -7.21 -1.81 -25.18
N ALA A 243 -7.78 -1.16 -24.17
CA ALA A 243 -7.53 -1.50 -22.79
C ALA A 243 -8.09 -2.90 -22.62
N LEU A 244 -7.20 -3.90 -22.68
CA LEU A 244 -7.51 -5.30 -22.60
C LEU A 244 -8.40 -5.52 -21.37
N HIS A 245 -9.69 -5.79 -21.62
CA HIS A 245 -10.74 -5.98 -20.61
C HIS A 245 -10.39 -7.04 -19.55
N TRP A 246 -9.41 -7.90 -19.81
CA TRP A 246 -8.93 -8.92 -18.89
C TRP A 246 -7.88 -8.44 -17.87
N ILE A 247 -7.18 -7.33 -18.13
CA ILE A 247 -6.10 -6.82 -17.25
C ILE A 247 -6.61 -6.58 -15.81
N PRO A 248 -7.77 -5.93 -15.58
CA PRO A 248 -8.29 -5.75 -14.23
C PRO A 248 -8.65 -7.06 -13.52
N ASN A 249 -9.11 -8.07 -14.27
CA ASN A 249 -9.41 -9.38 -13.69
C ASN A 249 -8.13 -10.09 -13.24
N VAL A 250 -7.04 -9.96 -14.00
CA VAL A 250 -5.73 -10.48 -13.60
C VAL A 250 -5.24 -9.78 -12.34
N ALA A 251 -5.36 -8.45 -12.26
CA ALA A 251 -5.00 -7.71 -11.04
C ALA A 251 -5.79 -8.18 -9.82
N ARG A 252 -7.12 -8.38 -9.94
CA ARG A 252 -7.96 -8.91 -8.85
C ARG A 252 -7.50 -10.30 -8.40
N ILE A 253 -7.23 -11.20 -9.35
CA ILE A 253 -6.77 -12.56 -9.04
C ILE A 253 -5.43 -12.50 -8.30
N LEU A 254 -4.47 -11.71 -8.79
CA LEU A 254 -3.16 -11.56 -8.16
C LEU A 254 -3.27 -10.95 -6.76
N ALA A 255 -4.15 -9.97 -6.55
CA ALA A 255 -4.38 -9.35 -5.24
C ALA A 255 -4.95 -10.37 -4.25
N ILE A 256 -5.95 -11.15 -4.67
CA ILE A 256 -6.57 -12.20 -3.84
C ILE A 256 -5.56 -13.28 -3.49
N LEU A 257 -4.81 -13.79 -4.47
CA LEU A 257 -3.80 -14.82 -4.26
C LEU A 257 -2.67 -14.33 -3.35
N SER A 258 -2.23 -13.07 -3.51
CA SER A 258 -1.18 -12.50 -2.68
C SER A 258 -1.64 -12.33 -1.22
N ASN A 259 -2.85 -11.81 -0.99
CA ASN A 259 -3.40 -11.70 0.37
C ASN A 259 -3.61 -13.08 1.01
N LEU A 260 -4.10 -14.06 0.25
CA LEU A 260 -4.24 -15.43 0.71
C LEU A 260 -2.88 -16.01 1.10
N ALA A 261 -1.84 -15.79 0.29
CA ALA A 261 -0.48 -16.24 0.57
C ALA A 261 0.12 -15.58 1.82
N ILE A 262 -0.14 -14.30 2.08
CA ILE A 262 0.26 -13.64 3.34
C ILE A 262 -0.43 -14.33 4.53
N VAL A 263 -1.75 -14.47 4.48
CA VAL A 263 -2.55 -15.04 5.59
C VAL A 263 -2.15 -16.49 5.87
N LEU A 264 -2.14 -17.34 4.84
CA LEU A 264 -1.73 -18.74 4.97
C LEU A 264 -0.25 -18.86 5.35
N GLY A 265 0.60 -17.94 4.88
CA GLY A 265 2.01 -17.89 5.23
C GLY A 265 2.22 -17.59 6.71
N ILE A 266 1.51 -16.60 7.26
CA ILE A 266 1.53 -16.27 8.71
C ILE A 266 1.04 -17.47 9.53
N VAL A 267 -0.09 -18.07 9.17
CA VAL A 267 -0.63 -19.25 9.85
C VAL A 267 0.35 -20.43 9.77
N GLY A 268 0.94 -20.65 8.60
CA GLY A 268 1.94 -21.69 8.36
C GLY A 268 3.21 -21.50 9.19
N VAL A 269 3.68 -20.26 9.39
CA VAL A 269 4.80 -19.96 10.29
C VAL A 269 4.42 -20.33 11.74
N GLY A 270 3.23 -19.95 12.19
CA GLY A 270 2.73 -20.32 13.51
C GLY A 270 2.65 -21.85 13.71
N TYR A 271 2.13 -22.55 12.71
CA TYR A 271 1.97 -24.01 12.75
C TYR A 271 3.29 -24.77 12.67
N TRP A 272 4.14 -24.53 11.66
CA TRP A 272 5.36 -25.32 11.42
C TRP A 272 6.60 -24.85 12.18
N HIS A 273 6.66 -23.57 12.56
CA HIS A 273 7.87 -22.97 13.13
C HIS A 273 7.70 -22.51 14.57
N PHE A 274 6.51 -22.09 14.97
CA PHE A 274 6.23 -21.73 16.37
C PHE A 274 5.62 -22.89 17.17
N ASP A 275 5.28 -24.01 16.52
CA ASP A 275 4.60 -25.16 17.12
C ASP A 275 3.30 -24.77 17.86
N ASN A 276 2.65 -23.68 17.42
CA ASN A 276 1.43 -23.15 18.02
C ASN A 276 0.50 -22.56 16.95
N VAL A 277 -0.56 -23.29 16.65
CA VAL A 277 -1.53 -22.90 15.61
C VAL A 277 -2.35 -21.69 16.03
N GLN A 278 -2.66 -21.58 17.33
CA GLN A 278 -3.47 -20.48 17.86
C GLN A 278 -2.75 -19.13 17.70
N THR A 279 -1.43 -19.08 17.88
CA THR A 279 -0.65 -17.86 17.65
C THR A 279 -0.56 -17.51 16.16
N GLY A 280 -0.45 -18.51 15.29
CA GLY A 280 -0.51 -18.32 13.83
C GLY A 280 -1.84 -17.72 13.36
N ILE A 281 -2.96 -18.32 13.78
CA ILE A 281 -4.30 -17.83 13.45
C ILE A 281 -4.54 -16.45 14.08
N GLY A 282 -4.17 -16.25 15.35
CA GLY A 282 -4.27 -14.94 16.01
C GLY A 282 -3.47 -13.85 15.29
N CYS A 283 -2.24 -14.15 14.88
CA CYS A 283 -1.40 -13.22 14.11
C CYS A 283 -2.06 -12.85 12.77
N ALA A 284 -2.60 -13.84 12.05
CA ALA A 284 -3.30 -13.60 10.77
C ALA A 284 -4.60 -12.81 10.94
N VAL A 285 -5.38 -13.08 11.99
CA VAL A 285 -6.60 -12.30 12.31
C VAL A 285 -6.24 -10.86 12.66
N MET A 286 -5.18 -10.64 13.44
CA MET A 286 -4.69 -9.28 13.72
C MET A 286 -4.29 -8.55 12.43
N TYR A 287 -3.59 -9.23 11.51
CA TYR A 287 -3.26 -8.67 10.19
C TYR A 287 -4.49 -8.23 9.41
N LEU A 288 -5.52 -9.09 9.33
CA LEU A 288 -6.76 -8.79 8.60
C LEU A 288 -7.59 -7.70 9.26
N LEU A 289 -7.50 -7.56 10.58
CA LEU A 289 -8.20 -6.50 11.31
C LEU A 289 -7.58 -5.12 11.11
N LEU A 290 -6.28 -5.00 10.88
CA LEU A 290 -5.64 -3.68 10.82
C LEU A 290 -6.31 -2.76 9.77
N PRO A 291 -6.50 -1.47 10.09
CA PRO A 291 -7.09 -0.52 9.15
C PRO A 291 -6.40 -0.46 7.80
N TYR A 292 -5.08 -0.56 7.83
CA TYR A 292 -4.24 -0.65 6.64
C TYR A 292 -4.69 -1.73 5.66
N THR A 293 -4.96 -2.94 6.17
CA THR A 293 -5.29 -4.09 5.32
C THR A 293 -6.62 -3.87 4.60
N ALA A 294 -7.59 -3.20 5.22
CA ALA A 294 -8.85 -2.87 4.55
C ALA A 294 -8.69 -1.82 3.44
N GLN A 295 -7.82 -0.82 3.64
CA GLN A 295 -7.62 0.27 2.68
C GLN A 295 -6.73 -0.11 1.49
N MET A 296 -5.75 -1.00 1.69
CA MET A 296 -4.69 -1.27 0.71
C MET A 296 -4.65 -2.72 0.22
N THR A 297 -5.70 -3.51 0.48
CA THR A 297 -5.77 -4.93 0.08
C THR A 297 -5.75 -5.14 -1.43
N GLY A 298 -6.26 -4.18 -2.19
CA GLY A 298 -6.28 -4.22 -3.66
C GLY A 298 -5.00 -3.74 -4.34
N ASN A 299 -4.06 -3.13 -3.59
CA ASN A 299 -2.82 -2.61 -4.17
C ASN A 299 -1.76 -3.71 -4.27
N LEU A 300 -1.35 -4.04 -5.50
CA LEU A 300 -0.44 -5.14 -5.76
C LEU A 300 1.01 -4.84 -5.36
N GLU A 301 1.43 -3.58 -5.41
CA GLU A 301 2.78 -3.14 -5.01
C GLU A 301 3.04 -3.37 -3.51
N HIS A 302 1.97 -3.32 -2.74
CA HIS A 302 2.01 -3.58 -1.30
C HIS A 302 2.00 -5.09 -1.02
N VAL A 303 0.99 -5.79 -1.54
CA VAL A 303 0.66 -7.15 -1.09
C VAL A 303 1.54 -8.21 -1.75
N MET A 304 1.89 -8.07 -3.04
CA MET A 304 2.60 -9.13 -3.76
C MET A 304 4.04 -9.32 -3.26
N PRO A 305 4.89 -8.28 -3.09
CA PRO A 305 6.23 -8.46 -2.52
C PRO A 305 6.15 -8.99 -1.08
N ALA A 306 5.19 -8.51 -0.29
CA ALA A 306 4.97 -8.98 1.08
C ALA A 306 4.62 -10.47 1.12
N ALA A 307 3.72 -10.94 0.25
CA ALA A 307 3.36 -12.35 0.12
C ALA A 307 4.58 -13.23 -0.15
N ILE A 308 5.41 -12.83 -1.11
CA ILE A 308 6.62 -13.57 -1.48
C ILE A 308 7.63 -13.57 -0.33
N LEU A 309 7.81 -12.46 0.38
CA LEU A 309 8.70 -12.42 1.55
C LEU A 309 8.20 -13.29 2.71
N VAL A 310 6.89 -13.31 2.97
CA VAL A 310 6.30 -14.17 4.01
C VAL A 310 6.47 -15.64 3.63
N LEU A 311 6.28 -15.99 2.35
CA LEU A 311 6.58 -17.33 1.84
C LEU A 311 8.07 -17.68 1.91
N ALA A 312 8.98 -16.72 1.66
CA ALA A 312 10.42 -16.91 1.81
C ALA A 312 10.77 -17.23 3.26
N LEU A 313 10.15 -16.53 4.22
CA LEU A 313 10.26 -16.82 5.64
C LEU A 313 9.66 -18.19 5.99
N LEU A 314 8.50 -18.54 5.46
CA LEU A 314 7.89 -19.86 5.66
C LEU A 314 8.82 -20.99 5.18
N ALA A 315 9.51 -20.77 4.07
CA ALA A 315 10.46 -21.70 3.46
C ALA A 315 11.90 -21.60 4.00
N TYR A 316 12.17 -20.87 5.09
CA TYR A 316 13.56 -20.60 5.56
C TYR A 316 14.39 -21.86 5.84
N ARG A 317 13.77 -23.01 6.14
CA ARG A 317 14.53 -24.27 6.32
C ARG A 317 15.15 -24.79 5.01
N GLN A 318 14.69 -24.28 3.85
CA GLN A 318 15.13 -24.62 2.50
C GLN A 318 15.80 -23.38 1.85
N PRO A 319 17.12 -23.20 1.99
CA PRO A 319 17.80 -21.97 1.57
C PRO A 319 17.65 -21.67 0.08
N LEU A 320 17.59 -22.69 -0.79
CA LEU A 320 17.37 -22.48 -2.22
C LEU A 320 16.00 -21.86 -2.51
N VAL A 321 14.93 -22.41 -1.94
CA VAL A 321 13.55 -21.92 -2.14
C VAL A 321 13.40 -20.53 -1.54
N ALA A 322 13.90 -20.34 -0.31
CA ALA A 322 13.91 -19.03 0.33
C ALA A 322 14.69 -17.99 -0.47
N GLY A 323 15.83 -18.39 -1.08
CA GLY A 323 16.63 -17.53 -1.95
C GLY A 323 15.90 -17.14 -3.23
N VAL A 324 15.25 -18.09 -3.90
CA VAL A 324 14.42 -17.82 -5.10
C VAL A 324 13.30 -16.83 -4.75
N LEU A 325 12.59 -17.04 -3.64
CA LEU A 325 11.51 -16.16 -3.22
C LEU A 325 12.04 -14.76 -2.83
N LEU A 326 13.15 -14.69 -2.08
CA LEU A 326 13.77 -13.42 -1.72
C LEU A 326 14.25 -12.64 -2.95
N GLY A 327 14.84 -13.32 -3.94
CA GLY A 327 15.26 -12.69 -5.19
C GLY A 327 14.10 -12.31 -6.11
N LEU A 328 12.99 -13.07 -6.11
CA LEU A 328 11.75 -12.65 -6.78
C LEU A 328 11.18 -11.39 -6.13
N ALA A 329 11.08 -11.33 -4.79
CA ALA A 329 10.63 -10.14 -4.09
C ALA A 329 11.53 -8.93 -4.38
N ALA A 330 12.85 -9.13 -4.36
CA ALA A 330 13.87 -8.12 -4.68
C ALA A 330 13.86 -7.66 -6.14
N GLY A 331 13.40 -8.52 -7.06
CA GLY A 331 13.22 -8.17 -8.47
C GLY A 331 11.87 -7.53 -8.77
N LEU A 332 10.84 -7.77 -7.95
CA LEU A 332 9.55 -7.07 -8.08
C LEU A 332 9.59 -5.68 -7.46
N VAL A 333 10.30 -5.53 -6.35
CA VAL A 333 10.57 -4.26 -5.67
C VAL A 333 12.01 -4.34 -5.20
N TYR A 334 12.82 -3.29 -5.33
CA TYR A 334 14.25 -3.39 -5.04
C TYR A 334 14.61 -3.40 -3.53
N TYR A 335 13.72 -2.92 -2.64
CA TYR A 335 14.00 -2.80 -1.20
C TYR A 335 14.39 -4.10 -0.47
N PRO A 336 13.79 -5.27 -0.77
CA PRO A 336 14.21 -6.55 -0.22
C PRO A 336 15.66 -6.94 -0.48
N MET A 337 16.37 -6.33 -1.44
CA MET A 337 17.82 -6.56 -1.58
C MET A 337 18.60 -6.16 -0.32
N PHE A 338 18.13 -5.16 0.41
CA PHE A 338 18.75 -4.74 1.68
C PHE A 338 18.52 -5.75 2.82
N LEU A 339 17.76 -6.82 2.59
CA LEU A 339 17.68 -7.97 3.49
C LEU A 339 18.84 -8.95 3.29
N LEU A 340 19.55 -8.89 2.16
CA LEU A 340 20.63 -9.84 1.85
C LEU A 340 21.71 -9.91 2.92
N PRO A 341 22.21 -8.80 3.50
CA PRO A 341 23.19 -8.87 4.58
C PRO A 341 22.72 -9.70 5.79
N LEU A 342 21.47 -9.51 6.21
CA LEU A 342 20.87 -10.26 7.31
C LEU A 342 20.68 -11.74 6.97
N TRP A 343 20.10 -12.04 5.79
CA TRP A 343 19.80 -13.40 5.37
C TRP A 343 21.08 -14.19 5.10
N ILE A 344 22.06 -13.61 4.40
CA ILE A 344 23.38 -14.23 4.17
C ILE A 344 24.06 -14.54 5.50
N SER A 345 24.04 -13.60 6.45
CA SER A 345 24.63 -13.82 7.78
C SER A 345 23.91 -14.93 8.56
N PHE A 346 22.58 -15.07 8.45
CA PHE A 346 21.85 -16.20 9.05
C PHE A 346 22.29 -17.55 8.47
N TYR A 347 22.44 -17.67 7.14
CA TYR A 347 22.86 -18.92 6.49
C TYR A 347 24.38 -19.12 6.41
N TRP A 348 25.18 -18.22 7.01
CA TRP A 348 26.63 -18.16 6.85
C TRP A 348 27.32 -19.51 7.05
N HIS A 349 26.97 -20.19 8.15
CA HIS A 349 27.54 -21.50 8.47
C HIS A 349 26.91 -22.66 7.69
N ARG A 350 25.67 -22.51 7.20
CA ARG A 350 24.95 -23.59 6.53
C ARG A 350 23.90 -23.06 5.56
N GLY A 351 24.16 -23.23 4.27
CA GLY A 351 23.17 -22.98 3.21
C GLY A 351 23.36 -21.68 2.44
N VAL A 352 24.38 -20.86 2.73
CA VAL A 352 24.63 -19.60 2.03
C VAL A 352 24.73 -19.77 0.50
N ALA A 353 25.46 -20.78 0.02
CA ALA A 353 25.60 -21.03 -1.43
C ALA A 353 24.27 -21.36 -2.11
N ARG A 354 23.38 -22.08 -1.42
CA ARG A 354 22.04 -22.42 -1.94
C ARG A 354 21.14 -21.19 -1.94
N LEU A 355 21.23 -20.35 -0.91
CA LEU A 355 20.51 -19.08 -0.84
C LEU A 355 20.93 -18.16 -1.98
N THR A 356 22.24 -17.92 -2.13
CA THR A 356 22.76 -17.01 -3.16
C THR A 356 22.46 -17.52 -4.57
N LEU A 357 22.58 -18.84 -4.81
CA LEU A 357 22.16 -19.44 -6.08
C LEU A 357 20.68 -19.18 -6.36
N GLY A 358 19.81 -19.35 -5.36
CA GLY A 358 18.38 -19.06 -5.47
C GLY A 358 18.12 -17.60 -5.86
N VAL A 359 18.71 -16.66 -5.12
CA VAL A 359 18.58 -15.21 -5.37
C VAL A 359 19.04 -14.86 -6.79
N CYS A 360 20.25 -15.29 -7.17
CA CYS A 360 20.80 -15.03 -8.50
C CYS A 360 19.93 -15.63 -9.60
N SER A 361 19.40 -16.84 -9.42
CA SER A 361 18.55 -17.50 -10.41
C SER A 361 17.26 -16.72 -10.68
N SER A 362 16.58 -16.25 -9.62
CA SER A 362 15.36 -15.44 -9.76
C SER A 362 15.62 -14.06 -10.37
N LEU A 363 16.71 -13.39 -9.99
CA LEU A 363 17.05 -12.08 -10.57
C LEU A 363 17.45 -12.21 -12.04
N THR A 364 18.17 -13.27 -12.39
CA THR A 364 18.53 -13.57 -13.79
C THR A 364 17.28 -13.87 -14.63
N LEU A 365 16.33 -14.63 -14.08
CA LEU A 365 15.06 -14.91 -14.74
C LEU A 365 14.25 -13.63 -14.99
N LEU A 366 14.07 -12.78 -13.97
CA LEU A 366 13.33 -11.52 -14.11
C LEU A 366 14.04 -10.55 -15.07
N SER A 367 15.37 -10.46 -15.00
CA SER A 367 16.15 -9.67 -15.94
C SER A 367 16.01 -10.19 -17.38
N GLY A 368 15.98 -11.52 -17.55
CA GLY A 368 15.73 -12.17 -18.83
C GLY A 368 14.32 -11.90 -19.38
N LEU A 369 13.30 -11.86 -18.52
CA LEU A 369 11.93 -11.51 -18.92
C LEU A 369 11.84 -10.05 -19.38
N LEU A 370 12.51 -9.11 -18.70
CA LEU A 370 12.59 -7.71 -19.16
C LEU A 370 13.29 -7.58 -20.51
N LEU A 371 14.33 -8.38 -20.77
CA LEU A 371 15.03 -8.35 -22.06
C LEU A 371 14.12 -8.72 -23.24
N LEU A 372 13.02 -9.45 -23.00
CA LEU A 372 12.03 -9.76 -24.03
C LEU A 372 11.25 -8.52 -24.51
N GLU A 373 11.15 -7.46 -23.71
CA GLU A 373 10.55 -6.18 -24.12
C GLU A 373 11.49 -5.34 -25.01
N GLY A 374 12.75 -5.75 -25.14
CA GLY A 374 13.78 -5.06 -25.92
C GLY A 374 14.89 -4.48 -25.04
N VAL A 375 16.08 -4.30 -25.63
CA VAL A 375 17.29 -3.87 -24.92
C VAL A 375 17.15 -2.43 -24.38
N ASP A 376 16.53 -1.53 -25.14
CA ASP A 376 16.37 -0.13 -24.72
C ASP A 376 15.38 0.00 -23.54
N ALA A 377 14.26 -0.73 -23.60
CA ALA A 377 13.30 -0.83 -22.50
C ALA A 377 13.97 -1.44 -21.26
N PHE A 378 14.73 -2.52 -21.43
CA PHE A 378 15.49 -3.15 -20.35
C PHE A 378 16.45 -2.18 -19.65
N VAL A 379 17.26 -1.44 -20.42
CA VAL A 379 18.21 -0.45 -19.85
C VAL A 379 17.46 0.64 -19.10
N MET A 380 16.32 1.12 -19.64
CA MET A 380 15.49 2.11 -18.97
C MET A 380 14.88 1.57 -17.66
N HIS A 381 14.36 0.34 -17.67
CA HIS A 381 13.78 -0.31 -16.50
C HIS A 381 14.82 -0.59 -15.41
N ILE A 382 16.01 -1.08 -15.77
CA ILE A 382 17.12 -1.24 -14.82
C ILE A 382 17.56 0.11 -14.26
N ARG A 383 17.65 1.15 -15.09
CA ARG A 383 18.00 2.50 -14.62
C ARG A 383 16.94 3.06 -13.67
N ARG A 384 15.66 2.79 -13.90
CA ARG A 384 14.55 3.19 -13.00
C ARG A 384 14.54 2.38 -11.71
N MET A 385 14.77 1.07 -11.76
CA MET A 385 14.74 0.18 -10.59
C MET A 385 15.98 0.30 -9.70
N TYR A 386 17.17 0.36 -10.30
CA TYR A 386 18.43 0.27 -9.57
C TYR A 386 19.20 1.58 -9.53
N GLY A 387 18.95 2.51 -10.47
CA GLY A 387 19.41 3.91 -10.41
C GLY A 387 20.86 4.13 -9.98
N PHE A 388 21.75 3.15 -10.24
CA PHE A 388 23.14 3.03 -9.80
C PHE A 388 23.59 3.95 -8.64
N TRP A 389 22.87 3.94 -7.51
CA TRP A 389 23.17 4.61 -6.22
C TRP A 389 22.47 5.93 -5.86
N LEU A 390 21.78 6.62 -6.77
CA LEU A 390 21.03 7.84 -6.42
C LEU A 390 19.52 7.61 -6.51
N PRO A 391 18.78 7.80 -5.40
CA PRO A 391 17.33 7.64 -5.43
C PRO A 391 16.68 8.71 -6.32
N ARG A 392 15.54 8.40 -6.94
CA ARG A 392 14.71 9.37 -7.68
C ARG A 392 14.47 10.59 -6.79
N MET A 393 14.78 11.80 -7.25
CA MET A 393 14.56 13.04 -6.47
C MET A 393 13.40 13.90 -6.99
N GLU A 394 12.76 13.46 -8.07
CA GLU A 394 11.65 14.14 -8.73
C GLU A 394 10.35 13.36 -8.49
N GLU A 395 9.20 14.05 -8.60
CA GLU A 395 7.85 13.47 -8.45
C GLU A 395 7.69 12.66 -7.15
N LEU A 396 8.19 13.20 -6.04
CA LEU A 396 8.15 12.53 -4.74
C LEU A 396 6.79 12.69 -4.07
N GLU A 397 6.40 11.67 -3.30
CA GLU A 397 5.22 11.68 -2.46
C GLU A 397 5.60 11.53 -0.97
N GLY A 398 4.67 11.91 -0.10
CA GLY A 398 4.86 11.80 1.34
C GLY A 398 5.60 12.99 1.94
N VAL A 399 6.39 12.72 2.97
CA VAL A 399 7.23 13.73 3.64
C VAL A 399 8.25 14.35 2.68
N TRP A 400 8.61 13.67 1.59
CA TRP A 400 9.57 14.14 0.59
C TRP A 400 8.92 14.84 -0.61
N GLY A 401 7.59 15.02 -0.61
CA GLY A 401 6.88 15.65 -1.72
C GLY A 401 7.08 17.17 -1.81
N PRO A 402 6.42 17.83 -2.79
CA PRO A 402 6.65 19.25 -3.10
C PRO A 402 6.45 20.22 -1.91
N ASN A 403 5.56 19.88 -0.98
CA ASN A 403 5.23 20.68 0.20
C ASN A 403 5.92 20.16 1.48
N GLY A 404 6.89 19.26 1.35
CA GLY A 404 7.51 18.53 2.45
C GLY A 404 8.93 19.00 2.80
N ILE A 405 9.72 18.06 3.30
CA ILE A 405 11.15 18.25 3.60
C ILE A 405 11.93 18.20 2.29
N ASP A 406 12.93 19.09 2.16
CA ASP A 406 13.84 19.10 1.02
C ASP A 406 14.41 17.68 0.74
N PRO A 407 14.23 17.15 -0.48
CA PRO A 407 14.71 15.82 -0.88
C PRO A 407 16.21 15.57 -0.59
N LEU A 408 17.03 16.60 -0.44
CA LEU A 408 18.45 16.44 -0.07
C LEU A 408 18.64 15.73 1.29
N PHE A 409 17.74 15.96 2.27
CA PHE A 409 17.81 15.30 3.58
C PHE A 409 17.51 13.79 3.52
N ARG A 410 17.01 13.30 2.40
CA ARG A 410 16.79 11.88 2.16
C ARG A 410 18.11 11.09 2.05
N LEU A 411 19.19 11.71 1.57
CA LEU A 411 20.48 11.04 1.36
C LEU A 411 21.12 10.59 2.69
N PRO A 412 21.22 11.43 3.74
CA PRO A 412 21.65 10.97 5.05
C PRO A 412 20.80 9.82 5.62
N VAL A 413 19.47 9.86 5.43
CA VAL A 413 18.56 8.80 5.89
C VAL A 413 18.83 7.50 5.14
N LEU A 414 19.07 7.56 3.83
CA LEU A 414 19.48 6.41 3.02
C LEU A 414 20.82 5.83 3.51
N VAL A 415 21.81 6.68 3.81
CA VAL A 415 23.10 6.22 4.35
C VAL A 415 22.91 5.51 5.69
N ALA A 416 22.13 6.09 6.61
CA ALA A 416 21.81 5.47 7.90
C ALA A 416 21.09 4.12 7.71
N PHE A 417 20.18 4.03 6.75
CA PHE A 417 19.49 2.79 6.39
C PHE A 417 20.44 1.72 5.83
N VAL A 418 21.37 2.08 4.94
CA VAL A 418 22.38 1.16 4.40
C VAL A 418 23.30 0.67 5.52
N LEU A 419 23.75 1.57 6.40
CA LEU A 419 24.54 1.19 7.58
C LEU A 419 23.77 0.24 8.51
N LEU A 420 22.48 0.50 8.73
CA LEU A 420 21.61 -0.39 9.51
C LEU A 420 21.52 -1.78 8.87
N SER A 421 21.29 -1.86 7.55
CA SER A 421 21.26 -3.12 6.81
C SER A 421 22.58 -3.89 6.92
N ILE A 422 23.72 -3.25 6.70
CA ILE A 422 25.06 -3.87 6.80
C ILE A 422 25.38 -4.27 8.25
N SER A 423 24.90 -3.52 9.25
CA SER A 423 25.11 -3.85 10.66
C SER A 423 24.61 -5.26 11.00
N PHE A 424 23.57 -5.73 10.30
CA PHE A 424 23.04 -7.08 10.48
C PHE A 424 24.00 -8.19 10.06
N VAL A 425 25.08 -7.90 9.32
CA VAL A 425 26.14 -8.90 9.07
C VAL A 425 26.79 -9.32 10.39
N PHE A 426 27.08 -8.35 11.26
CA PHE A 426 27.84 -8.55 12.48
C PHE A 426 26.95 -8.71 13.73
N TRP A 427 25.81 -8.03 13.77
CA TRP A 427 24.94 -7.97 14.94
C TRP A 427 23.50 -8.43 14.60
N PRO A 428 22.82 -9.22 15.46
CA PRO A 428 23.34 -9.94 16.61
C PRO A 428 24.36 -11.03 16.21
N SER A 429 25.25 -11.39 17.14
CA SER A 429 26.36 -12.33 16.91
C SER A 429 25.88 -13.76 16.64
N ARG A 430 24.81 -14.20 17.31
CA ARG A 430 24.10 -15.44 17.01
C ARG A 430 22.74 -15.11 16.42
N LYS A 431 22.49 -15.61 15.20
CA LYS A 431 21.24 -15.42 14.49
C LYS A 431 20.37 -16.68 14.57
N ASN A 432 19.17 -16.51 15.08
CA ASN A 432 18.11 -17.52 15.12
C ASN A 432 16.90 -17.05 14.28
N LEU A 433 15.88 -17.89 14.14
CA LEU A 433 14.65 -17.53 13.40
C LEU A 433 14.02 -16.23 13.94
N GLY A 434 14.02 -16.00 15.25
CA GLY A 434 13.55 -14.75 15.83
C GLY A 434 14.29 -13.53 15.28
N THR A 435 15.63 -13.54 15.31
CA THR A 435 16.44 -12.45 14.76
C THR A 435 16.22 -12.23 13.27
N LEU A 436 15.91 -13.30 12.51
CA LEU A 436 15.61 -13.21 11.09
C LEU A 436 14.28 -12.50 10.84
N ILE A 437 13.25 -12.83 11.63
CA ILE A 437 11.92 -12.20 11.54
C ILE A 437 11.98 -10.73 11.95
N CYS A 438 12.54 -10.42 13.13
CA CYS A 438 12.56 -9.02 13.61
C CYS A 438 13.56 -8.16 12.84
N GLY A 439 14.67 -8.73 12.37
CA GLY A 439 15.60 -8.02 11.48
C GLY A 439 14.97 -7.73 10.11
N THR A 440 14.19 -8.67 9.56
CA THR A 440 13.43 -8.43 8.33
C THR A 440 12.40 -7.33 8.53
N ALA A 441 11.66 -7.37 9.64
CA ALA A 441 10.74 -6.29 10.02
C ALA A 441 11.47 -4.95 10.14
N ALA A 442 12.58 -4.90 10.87
CA ALA A 442 13.35 -3.67 11.09
C ALA A 442 13.85 -3.04 9.78
N VAL A 443 14.43 -3.84 8.88
CA VAL A 443 14.90 -3.32 7.58
C VAL A 443 13.72 -2.85 6.73
N MET A 444 12.61 -3.58 6.66
CA MET A 444 11.46 -3.18 5.85
C MET A 444 10.71 -1.96 6.42
N VAL A 445 10.69 -1.77 7.75
CA VAL A 445 10.21 -0.53 8.39
C VAL A 445 11.19 0.61 8.09
N ALA A 446 12.50 0.40 8.25
CA ALA A 446 13.51 1.42 8.03
C ALA A 446 13.54 1.92 6.57
N ALA A 447 13.18 1.06 5.61
CA ALA A 447 13.03 1.43 4.22
C ALA A 447 11.98 2.53 4.00
N GLN A 448 10.95 2.60 4.85
CA GLN A 448 9.87 3.59 4.75
C GLN A 448 10.35 5.03 4.95
N PHE A 449 11.43 5.24 5.71
CA PHE A 449 11.91 6.59 6.02
C PHE A 449 12.51 7.30 4.82
N TRP A 450 13.16 6.56 3.92
CA TRP A 450 13.73 7.12 2.69
C TRP A 450 12.91 6.75 1.45
N HIS A 451 11.74 6.13 1.62
CA HIS A 451 10.90 5.72 0.52
C HIS A 451 10.30 6.96 -0.20
N GLY A 452 10.34 6.98 -1.54
CA GLY A 452 9.98 8.16 -2.33
C GLY A 452 8.51 8.25 -2.76
N ASN A 453 7.72 7.18 -2.61
CA ASN A 453 6.34 7.11 -3.09
C ASN A 453 5.34 7.07 -1.92
N GLY A 454 5.50 7.97 -0.93
CA GLY A 454 4.61 7.97 0.24
C GLY A 454 5.12 7.05 1.36
N GLY A 455 6.35 7.30 1.81
CA GLY A 455 6.97 6.54 2.90
C GLY A 455 6.08 6.42 4.14
N GLY A 456 5.94 5.19 4.64
CA GLY A 456 5.06 4.85 5.76
C GLY A 456 3.76 4.16 5.32
N LEU A 457 3.33 4.30 4.06
CA LEU A 457 2.12 3.65 3.54
C LEU A 457 2.34 2.18 3.15
N PHE A 458 3.57 1.75 2.82
CA PHE A 458 3.86 0.36 2.40
C PHE A 458 3.94 -0.60 3.59
N MET A 459 2.88 -0.64 4.39
CA MET A 459 2.90 -1.37 5.66
C MET A 459 2.90 -2.89 5.47
N ALA A 460 2.34 -3.41 4.38
CA ALA A 460 2.35 -4.86 4.09
C ALA A 460 3.78 -5.43 4.03
N TRP A 461 4.76 -4.61 3.65
CA TRP A 461 6.15 -5.06 3.55
C TRP A 461 6.76 -5.43 4.91
N PHE A 462 6.28 -4.83 6.00
CA PHE A 462 6.82 -5.07 7.34
C PHE A 462 5.82 -5.62 8.35
N LEU A 463 4.53 -5.32 8.24
CA LEU A 463 3.50 -5.69 9.22
C LEU A 463 3.43 -7.20 9.50
N PRO A 464 3.45 -8.10 8.49
CA PRO A 464 3.48 -9.53 8.74
C PRO A 464 4.66 -9.94 9.63
N PHE A 465 5.84 -9.35 9.42
CA PHE A 465 7.05 -9.65 10.19
C PHE A 465 7.03 -9.01 11.59
N VAL A 466 6.47 -7.80 11.72
CA VAL A 466 6.24 -7.15 13.01
C VAL A 466 5.29 -8.01 13.85
N MET A 467 4.18 -8.46 13.28
CA MET A 467 3.21 -9.30 13.99
C MET A 467 3.80 -10.68 14.32
N LEU A 468 4.49 -11.33 13.39
CA LEU A 468 5.19 -12.58 13.68
C LEU A 468 6.24 -12.38 14.79
N THR A 469 6.89 -11.22 14.88
CA THR A 469 7.77 -10.88 16.00
C THR A 469 7.04 -10.74 17.32
N ILE A 470 5.84 -10.15 17.33
CA ILE A 470 5.02 -9.96 18.53
C ILE A 470 4.45 -11.30 19.05
N PHE A 471 4.05 -12.18 18.14
CA PHE A 471 3.39 -13.45 18.48
C PHE A 471 4.35 -14.64 18.67
N ARG A 472 5.63 -14.50 18.30
CA ARG A 472 6.55 -15.64 18.35
C ARG A 472 6.84 -16.10 19.79
N PRO A 473 7.01 -17.41 20.00
CA PRO A 473 7.58 -17.96 21.22
C PRO A 473 9.09 -17.70 21.31
N ASN A 474 9.73 -18.23 22.34
CA ASN A 474 11.19 -18.30 22.34
C ASN A 474 11.66 -19.27 21.23
N LEU A 475 12.57 -18.80 20.37
CA LEU A 475 13.09 -19.52 19.21
C LEU A 475 14.63 -19.57 19.23
N ASP A 476 15.24 -19.48 20.42
CA ASP A 476 16.70 -19.45 20.59
C ASP A 476 17.40 -20.71 20.05
N ASP A 477 16.70 -21.83 19.99
CA ASP A 477 17.16 -23.10 19.44
C ASP A 477 17.12 -23.16 17.90
N ARG A 478 16.36 -22.27 17.24
CA ARG A 478 16.16 -22.29 15.79
C ARG A 478 17.28 -21.56 15.03
N ILE A 479 18.51 -22.07 15.14
CA ILE A 479 19.69 -21.57 14.42
C ILE A 479 19.88 -22.34 13.11
N ALA A 480 20.39 -21.68 12.06
CA ALA A 480 20.54 -22.25 10.72
C ALA A 480 21.25 -23.62 10.70
N THR A 481 22.29 -23.83 11.52
CA THR A 481 23.02 -25.10 11.60
C THR A 481 22.13 -26.27 12.03
N MET A 482 21.12 -26.05 12.86
CA MET A 482 20.22 -27.07 13.39
C MET A 482 19.00 -27.32 12.50
N VAL A 483 18.46 -26.27 11.89
CA VAL A 483 17.14 -26.32 11.21
C VAL A 483 17.21 -26.38 9.69
N VAL A 484 18.33 -25.97 9.08
CA VAL A 484 18.49 -25.97 7.63
C VAL A 484 18.69 -27.39 7.13
N ARG A 485 17.85 -27.81 6.18
CA ARG A 485 17.95 -29.14 5.56
C ARG A 485 19.35 -29.30 4.95
N GLY A 486 20.03 -30.41 5.27
CA GLY A 486 21.30 -30.76 4.65
C GLY A 486 21.17 -30.92 3.14
N PRO A 487 22.27 -30.91 2.37
CA PRO A 487 22.25 -31.52 1.06
C PRO A 487 21.69 -32.94 1.23
N ALA A 488 20.77 -33.35 0.36
CA ALA A 488 20.33 -34.73 0.34
C ALA A 488 21.60 -35.58 0.14
N ALA A 489 22.11 -36.18 1.22
CA ALA A 489 23.07 -37.25 1.08
C ALA A 489 22.38 -38.25 0.16
N ALA A 490 23.01 -38.54 -0.97
CA ALA A 490 22.58 -39.57 -1.89
C ALA A 490 22.22 -40.80 -1.05
N ARG A 491 20.92 -41.06 -0.90
CA ARG A 491 20.45 -42.39 -0.50
C ARG A 491 20.57 -43.20 -1.78
N GLY A 492 21.67 -43.93 -1.89
CA GLY A 492 22.08 -44.71 -3.06
C GLY A 492 23.58 -44.84 -3.05
#